data_AF-A0A8T2TZI2-F1
#
_entry.id   AF-A0A8T2TZI2-F1
#
_cell.length_a   1.000
_cell.length_b   1.000
_cell.length_c   1.000
_cell.angle_alpha   90.00
_cell.angle_beta   90.00
_cell.angle_gamma   90.00
#
_symmetry.space_group_name_H-M   'P 1'
#
loop_
_entity.id
_entity.type
_entity.pdbx_description
1 polymer ?
#
loop_
_entity_poly.entity_id
_entity_poly.type
_entity_poly.pdbx_seq_one_letter_code
_entity_poly.pdbx_strand_id
1 'polypeptide(L)'
;MKSLLKGDKSLRETNRAALESAFFRTIDLLTISLEEVCHQQELKDGSWFWALIHSLFLKNVGAIQQKLSLECILTYLFSILFGSVKSSRTARELIGASTINMKRSNLNTVAEKLVCELLWVTEKLKDGSTLNEAARSWATLHTLAKLSLSAHSRIQACLLRISVMLLKESTLYGPDTYSSNLKVNILLLWLPLFCNVKIGFDYPCLTPSEKADFFRDLEQIVLSLSVVDQERVLTCWLREYISSTSEWPNLQECFENWYFSAKKPSDMAAL
;
A
#
# COMPACT_ATOMS: atom_id res chain seq x y z
N MET A 1 -26.57 -27.89 24.76
CA MET A 1 -26.43 -27.35 23.38
C MET A 1 -26.08 -25.85 23.34
N LYS A 2 -26.72 -24.98 24.15
CA LYS A 2 -26.36 -23.54 24.23
C LYS A 2 -24.93 -23.24 24.73
N SER A 3 -24.33 -24.09 25.55
CA SER A 3 -22.95 -23.92 26.06
C SER A 3 -21.87 -24.19 25.01
N LEU A 4 -22.08 -25.16 24.11
CA LEU A 4 -21.15 -25.50 23.02
C LEU A 4 -21.11 -24.41 21.94
N LEU A 5 -22.28 -23.87 21.57
CA LEU A 5 -22.39 -22.71 20.67
C LEU A 5 -21.74 -21.44 21.25
N LYS A 6 -21.80 -21.26 22.57
CA LYS A 6 -21.14 -20.15 23.27
C LYS A 6 -19.60 -20.33 23.30
N GLY A 7 -19.13 -21.57 23.45
CA GLY A 7 -17.71 -21.93 23.35
C GLY A 7 -17.13 -21.66 21.95
N ASP A 8 -17.84 -22.08 20.90
CA ASP A 8 -17.42 -21.85 19.50
C ASP A 8 -17.35 -20.35 19.17
N LYS A 9 -18.37 -19.56 19.56
CA LYS A 9 -18.36 -18.11 19.34
C LYS A 9 -17.24 -17.40 20.12
N SER A 10 -16.99 -17.80 21.37
CA SER A 10 -15.92 -17.22 22.20
C SER A 10 -14.54 -17.53 21.63
N LEU A 11 -14.31 -18.76 21.15
CA LEU A 11 -13.02 -19.14 20.55
C LEU A 11 -12.74 -18.40 19.25
N ARG A 12 -13.77 -18.21 18.41
CA ARG A 12 -13.65 -17.40 17.18
C ARG A 12 -13.31 -15.95 17.50
N GLU A 13 -13.92 -15.38 18.53
CA GLU A 13 -13.62 -14.02 18.99
C GLU A 13 -12.17 -13.89 19.49
N THR A 14 -11.71 -14.82 20.32
CA THR A 14 -10.33 -14.83 20.81
C THR A 14 -9.32 -15.02 19.69
N ASN A 15 -9.59 -15.91 18.72
CA ASN A 15 -8.74 -16.12 17.57
C ASN A 15 -8.68 -14.85 16.69
N ARG A 16 -9.83 -14.21 16.43
CA ARG A 16 -9.87 -12.92 15.75
C ARG A 16 -8.98 -11.89 16.43
N ALA A 17 -9.16 -11.67 17.73
CA ALA A 17 -8.39 -10.68 18.48
C ALA A 17 -6.89 -11.00 18.47
N ALA A 18 -6.52 -12.28 18.54
CA ALA A 18 -5.13 -12.72 18.44
C ALA A 18 -4.53 -12.46 17.05
N LEU A 19 -5.28 -12.74 15.97
CA LEU A 19 -4.84 -12.48 14.59
C LEU A 19 -4.72 -10.98 14.31
N GLU A 20 -5.66 -10.16 14.76
CA GLU A 20 -5.59 -8.71 14.65
C GLU A 20 -4.36 -8.18 15.42
N SER A 21 -4.17 -8.61 16.67
CA SER A 21 -3.00 -8.22 17.46
C SER A 21 -1.68 -8.64 16.79
N ALA A 22 -1.62 -9.85 16.22
CA ALA A 22 -0.47 -10.32 15.47
C ALA A 22 -0.21 -9.47 14.22
N PHE A 23 -1.27 -9.12 13.47
CA PHE A 23 -1.17 -8.26 12.29
C PHE A 23 -0.53 -6.91 12.61
N PHE A 24 -1.05 -6.20 13.62
CA PHE A 24 -0.52 -4.90 14.03
C PHE A 24 0.91 -5.00 14.56
N ARG A 25 1.18 -5.98 15.42
CA ARG A 25 2.53 -6.21 15.96
C ARG A 25 3.54 -6.46 14.85
N THR A 26 3.19 -7.28 13.87
CA THR A 26 4.09 -7.64 12.78
C THR A 26 4.33 -6.46 11.84
N ILE A 27 3.32 -5.59 11.61
CA ILE A 27 3.51 -4.31 10.91
C ILE A 27 4.53 -3.41 11.63
N ASP A 28 4.39 -3.25 12.94
CA ASP A 28 5.29 -2.40 13.73
C ASP A 28 6.73 -2.93 13.66
N LEU A 29 6.91 -4.24 13.87
CA LEU A 29 8.23 -4.87 13.81
C LEU A 29 8.84 -4.81 12.40
N LEU A 30 8.02 -4.99 11.35
CA LEU A 30 8.46 -4.89 9.96
C LEU A 30 8.90 -3.46 9.63
N THR A 31 8.12 -2.47 10.05
CA THR A 31 8.41 -1.05 9.84
C THR A 31 9.74 -0.69 10.48
N ILE A 32 9.93 -1.03 11.76
CA ILE A 32 11.20 -0.78 12.48
C ILE A 32 12.37 -1.49 11.79
N SER A 33 12.19 -2.74 11.35
CA SER A 33 13.24 -3.51 10.67
C SER A 33 13.64 -2.85 9.35
N LEU A 34 12.68 -2.34 8.58
CA LEU A 34 12.94 -1.65 7.31
C LEU A 34 13.55 -0.26 7.52
N GLU A 35 13.14 0.47 8.55
CA GLU A 35 13.78 1.74 8.94
C GLU A 35 15.27 1.53 9.22
N GLU A 36 15.61 0.50 9.99
CA GLU A 36 17.01 0.17 10.28
C GLU A 36 17.79 -0.23 9.02
N VAL A 37 17.19 -1.04 8.13
CA VAL A 37 17.82 -1.39 6.85
C VAL A 37 18.11 -0.13 6.02
N CYS A 38 17.19 0.82 6.02
CA CYS A 38 17.33 2.07 5.28
C CYS A 38 18.39 2.98 5.91
N HIS A 39 18.42 3.09 7.24
CA HIS A 39 19.42 3.85 7.96
C HIS A 39 20.84 3.30 7.74
N GLN A 40 21.01 1.97 7.74
CA GLN A 40 22.30 1.35 7.41
C GLN A 40 22.70 1.53 5.93
N GLN A 41 21.74 1.76 5.04
CA GLN A 41 22.01 2.08 3.64
C GLN A 41 22.49 3.53 3.48
N GLU A 42 21.91 4.48 4.20
CA GLU A 42 22.34 5.89 4.22
C GLU A 42 23.82 6.06 4.56
N LEU A 43 24.27 5.35 5.60
CA LEU A 43 25.64 5.40 6.08
C LEU A 43 26.65 4.85 5.05
N LYS A 44 26.21 4.02 4.10
CA LYS A 44 27.06 3.36 3.11
C LYS A 44 27.02 4.01 1.73
N ASP A 45 25.82 4.34 1.24
CA ASP A 45 25.65 4.79 -0.15
C ASP A 45 25.75 6.32 -0.28
N GLY A 46 25.76 7.06 0.82
CA GLY A 46 25.72 8.53 0.81
C GLY A 46 24.34 9.05 0.37
N SER A 47 24.08 10.32 0.72
CA SER A 47 22.80 11.04 0.65
C SER A 47 21.97 10.96 -0.66
N TRP A 48 22.52 10.45 -1.76
CA TRP A 48 21.89 10.50 -3.08
C TRP A 48 20.65 9.61 -3.24
N PHE A 49 20.56 8.45 -2.58
CA PHE A 49 19.38 7.57 -2.68
C PHE A 49 18.13 8.24 -2.08
N TRP A 50 18.32 8.96 -0.97
CA TRP A 50 17.27 9.80 -0.39
C TRP A 50 17.04 11.08 -1.17
N ALA A 51 18.06 11.68 -1.76
CA ALA A 51 17.85 12.78 -2.71
C ALA A 51 17.01 12.32 -3.90
N LEU A 52 17.14 11.06 -4.33
CA LEU A 52 16.36 10.45 -5.42
C LEU A 52 14.92 10.18 -4.97
N ILE A 53 14.70 9.56 -3.80
CA ILE A 53 13.37 9.39 -3.20
C ILE A 53 12.71 10.76 -2.97
N HIS A 54 13.41 11.71 -2.37
CA HIS A 54 12.92 13.07 -2.13
C HIS A 54 12.67 13.81 -3.46
N SER A 55 13.43 13.53 -4.53
CA SER A 55 13.17 14.09 -5.86
C SER A 55 11.96 13.48 -6.55
N LEU A 56 11.70 12.18 -6.38
CA LEU A 56 10.49 11.53 -6.90
C LEU A 56 9.23 12.04 -6.17
N PHE A 57 9.36 12.37 -4.88
CA PHE A 57 8.25 12.90 -4.07
C PHE A 57 8.12 14.44 -4.06
N LEU A 58 9.15 15.23 -4.40
CA LEU A 58 9.09 16.71 -4.38
C LEU A 58 9.43 17.43 -5.70
N LYS A 59 9.99 16.77 -6.72
CA LYS A 59 10.50 17.49 -7.91
C LYS A 59 9.45 17.58 -9.02
N ASN A 60 8.43 18.42 -8.80
CA ASN A 60 7.86 19.33 -9.81
C ASN A 60 6.73 20.22 -9.25
N VAL A 61 7.05 21.08 -8.28
CA VAL A 61 6.24 22.28 -7.94
C VAL A 61 6.67 23.50 -8.78
N GLY A 62 7.43 23.29 -9.86
CA GLY A 62 7.80 24.35 -10.80
C GLY A 62 7.60 23.88 -12.23
N ALA A 63 6.77 24.60 -12.98
CA ALA A 63 6.46 24.43 -14.40
C ALA A 63 5.40 23.38 -14.79
N ILE A 64 4.19 23.53 -14.27
CA ILE A 64 2.97 23.34 -15.10
C ILE A 64 2.05 24.51 -14.80
N GLN A 65 2.09 25.51 -15.68
CA GLN A 65 1.13 26.60 -15.69
C GLN A 65 -0.17 26.07 -16.28
N GLN A 66 -0.98 25.39 -15.46
CA GLN A 66 -2.42 25.25 -15.69
C GLN A 66 -3.12 24.99 -14.36
N LYS A 67 -4.24 25.69 -14.20
CA LYS A 67 -5.00 25.95 -12.98
C LYS A 67 -5.72 24.68 -12.51
N LEU A 68 -4.99 23.68 -12.02
CA LEU A 68 -5.54 22.67 -11.10
C LEU A 68 -5.34 23.19 -9.67
N SER A 69 -6.32 22.99 -8.80
CA SER A 69 -6.32 23.46 -7.41
C SER A 69 -5.16 22.84 -6.62
N LEU A 70 -4.00 23.51 -6.63
CA LEU A 70 -2.78 23.12 -5.92
C LEU A 70 -3.00 23.08 -4.39
N GLU A 71 -4.01 23.76 -3.86
CA GLU A 71 -4.32 23.77 -2.42
C GLU A 71 -4.77 22.41 -1.90
N CYS A 72 -5.53 21.63 -2.68
CA CYS A 72 -5.96 20.28 -2.29
C CYS A 72 -4.82 19.25 -2.38
N ILE A 73 -3.90 19.44 -3.34
CA ILE A 73 -2.75 18.56 -3.54
C ILE A 73 -1.73 18.80 -2.42
N LEU A 74 -1.48 20.06 -2.04
CA LEU A 74 -0.52 20.40 -0.99
C LEU A 74 -0.99 20.02 0.42
N THR A 75 -2.28 20.16 0.73
CA THR A 75 -2.83 19.72 2.03
C THR A 75 -2.81 18.20 2.19
N TYR A 76 -3.04 17.44 1.11
CA TYR A 76 -2.92 15.98 1.11
C TYR A 76 -1.46 15.50 1.16
N LEU A 77 -0.54 16.19 0.50
CA LEU A 77 0.90 15.89 0.61
C LEU A 77 1.45 16.19 2.00
N PHE A 78 0.97 17.25 2.68
CA PHE A 78 1.36 17.56 4.06
C PHE A 78 0.90 16.50 5.07
N SER A 79 -0.28 15.89 4.89
CA SER A 79 -0.75 14.80 5.75
C SER A 79 -0.01 13.48 5.48
N ILE A 80 0.41 13.22 4.24
CA ILE A 80 1.29 12.09 3.88
C ILE A 80 2.69 12.22 4.50
N LEU A 81 3.24 13.44 4.57
CA LEU A 81 4.60 13.68 5.05
C LEU A 81 4.73 13.78 6.57
N PHE A 82 3.68 14.20 7.28
CA PHE A 82 3.73 14.48 8.73
C PHE A 82 2.69 13.72 9.57
N GLY A 83 2.09 12.65 9.04
CA GLY A 83 1.18 11.77 9.75
C GLY A 83 1.82 11.12 10.98
N SER A 84 1.64 11.76 12.15
CA SER A 84 2.19 11.32 13.43
C SER A 84 1.48 10.05 13.91
N VAL A 85 2.12 8.89 13.72
CA VAL A 85 1.79 7.68 14.46
C VAL A 85 2.57 7.70 15.77
N LYS A 86 1.85 7.63 16.89
CA LYS A 86 2.44 7.42 18.22
C LYS A 86 3.00 6.00 18.28
N SER A 87 4.25 5.84 17.86
CA SER A 87 5.02 4.60 17.96
C SER A 87 5.07 4.12 19.41
N SER A 88 4.64 2.88 19.64
CA SER A 88 4.67 2.24 20.96
C SER A 88 6.12 1.97 21.38
N ARG A 89 6.53 2.49 22.55
CA ARG A 89 7.88 2.34 23.12
C ARG A 89 8.36 0.88 23.23
N THR A 90 7.43 -0.07 23.37
CA THR A 90 7.73 -1.50 23.56
C THR A 90 8.29 -2.20 22.32
N ALA A 91 7.89 -1.83 21.10
CA ALA A 91 8.39 -2.47 19.89
C ALA A 91 9.86 -2.09 19.61
N ARG A 92 10.22 -0.84 19.94
CA ARG A 92 11.57 -0.32 19.78
C ARG A 92 12.55 -0.91 20.79
N GLU A 93 12.11 -1.27 21.99
CA GLU A 93 12.95 -1.93 23.00
C GLU A 93 13.26 -3.39 22.65
N LEU A 94 12.28 -4.13 22.12
CA LEU A 94 12.45 -5.54 21.71
C LEU A 94 13.44 -5.69 20.55
N ILE A 95 13.43 -4.76 19.59
CA ILE A 95 14.37 -4.76 18.47
C ILE A 95 15.67 -4.02 18.86
N GLY A 96 15.58 -2.93 19.61
CA GLY A 96 16.73 -2.11 20.00
C GLY A 96 17.80 -2.88 20.77
N ALA A 97 17.42 -3.85 21.61
CA ALA A 97 18.36 -4.70 22.32
C ALA A 97 19.11 -5.71 21.42
N SER A 98 18.50 -6.17 20.32
CA SER A 98 19.10 -7.15 19.40
C SER A 98 19.87 -6.54 18.22
N THR A 99 19.67 -5.25 17.94
CA THR A 99 20.04 -4.63 16.64
C THR A 99 21.39 -3.92 16.65
N ILE A 100 21.96 -3.65 17.83
CA ILE A 100 23.19 -2.85 18.01
C ILE A 100 24.43 -3.47 17.30
N ASN A 101 24.34 -4.71 16.77
CA ASN A 101 25.46 -5.34 16.07
C ASN A 101 25.07 -6.26 14.88
N MET A 102 23.87 -6.08 14.30
CA MET A 102 23.38 -7.01 13.28
C MET A 102 23.73 -6.54 11.86
N LYS A 103 24.35 -7.42 11.06
CA LYS A 103 24.68 -7.14 9.64
C LYS A 103 23.40 -6.93 8.81
N ARG A 104 23.43 -5.99 7.85
CA ARG A 104 22.32 -5.69 6.89
C ARG A 104 21.67 -6.92 6.26
N SER A 105 22.47 -7.93 5.89
CA SER A 105 21.94 -9.19 5.32
C SER A 105 20.95 -9.86 6.28
N ASN A 106 21.26 -9.87 7.57
CA ASN A 106 20.44 -10.50 8.59
C ASN A 106 19.18 -9.67 8.86
N LEU A 107 19.28 -8.33 8.82
CA LEU A 107 18.12 -7.43 8.96
C LEU A 107 17.14 -7.60 7.79
N ASN A 108 17.65 -7.69 6.56
CA ASN A 108 16.81 -8.04 5.40
C ASN A 108 16.15 -9.40 5.57
N THR A 109 16.86 -10.41 6.08
CA THR A 109 16.26 -11.73 6.36
C THR A 109 15.17 -11.66 7.45
N VAL A 110 15.35 -10.82 8.48
CA VAL A 110 14.32 -10.60 9.50
C VAL A 110 13.10 -9.90 8.90
N ALA A 111 13.29 -8.85 8.11
CA ALA A 111 12.21 -8.15 7.41
C ALA A 111 11.47 -9.08 6.43
N GLU A 112 12.20 -9.95 5.69
CA GLU A 112 11.61 -10.98 4.84
C GLU A 112 10.76 -11.98 5.63
N LYS A 113 11.22 -12.42 6.81
CA LYS A 113 10.41 -13.31 7.67
C LYS A 113 9.15 -12.61 8.18
N LEU A 114 9.28 -11.36 8.64
CA LEU A 114 8.18 -10.57 9.17
C LEU A 114 7.12 -10.30 8.10
N VAL A 115 7.51 -9.96 6.87
CA VAL A 115 6.53 -9.72 5.80
C VAL A 115 5.85 -11.01 5.33
N CYS A 116 6.56 -12.15 5.35
CA CYS A 116 5.95 -13.47 5.10
C CYS A 116 4.96 -13.85 6.20
N GLU A 117 5.30 -13.59 7.47
CA GLU A 117 4.37 -13.77 8.60
C GLU A 117 3.15 -12.85 8.45
N LEU A 118 3.35 -11.59 8.07
CA LEU A 118 2.26 -10.63 7.84
C LEU A 118 1.34 -11.09 6.71
N LEU A 119 1.90 -11.61 5.61
CA LEU A 119 1.14 -12.19 4.52
C LEU A 119 0.30 -13.38 5.02
N TRP A 120 0.90 -14.31 5.77
CA TRP A 120 0.19 -15.44 6.36
C TRP A 120 -0.92 -15.00 7.33
N VAL A 121 -0.67 -14.03 8.19
CA VAL A 121 -1.70 -13.48 9.09
C VAL A 121 -2.84 -12.86 8.29
N THR A 122 -2.53 -12.13 7.22
CA THR A 122 -3.54 -11.56 6.31
C THR A 122 -4.39 -12.65 5.66
N GLU A 123 -3.78 -13.75 5.22
CA GLU A 123 -4.51 -14.92 4.70
C GLU A 123 -5.44 -15.52 5.75
N LYS A 124 -5.02 -15.57 7.02
CA LYS A 124 -5.89 -16.06 8.11
C LYS A 124 -7.02 -15.09 8.47
N LEU A 125 -6.79 -13.78 8.37
CA LEU A 125 -7.84 -12.77 8.55
C LEU A 125 -8.91 -12.84 7.45
N LYS A 126 -8.53 -13.26 6.23
CA LYS A 126 -9.47 -13.55 5.14
C LYS A 126 -10.48 -14.64 5.52
N ASP A 127 -9.99 -15.74 6.07
CA ASP A 127 -10.85 -16.85 6.53
C ASP A 127 -11.76 -16.43 7.70
N GLY A 128 -11.38 -15.37 8.44
CA GLY A 128 -12.04 -14.89 9.65
C GLY A 128 -13.03 -13.72 9.48
N SER A 129 -13.29 -13.24 8.26
CA SER A 129 -14.14 -12.06 7.95
C SER A 129 -13.69 -10.71 8.55
N THR A 130 -12.39 -10.58 8.85
CA THR A 130 -11.83 -9.41 9.58
C THR A 130 -10.88 -8.57 8.73
N LEU A 131 -10.85 -8.82 7.41
CA LEU A 131 -10.02 -8.06 6.48
C LEU A 131 -10.36 -6.57 6.41
N ASN A 132 -11.58 -6.15 6.78
CA ASN A 132 -11.95 -4.74 6.78
C ASN A 132 -11.08 -3.92 7.76
N GLU A 133 -10.81 -4.44 8.96
CA GLU A 133 -9.98 -3.73 9.93
C GLU A 133 -8.51 -3.70 9.48
N ALA A 134 -8.01 -4.81 8.94
CA ALA A 134 -6.69 -4.87 8.31
C ALA A 134 -6.57 -3.86 7.16
N ALA A 135 -7.59 -3.73 6.31
CA ALA A 135 -7.60 -2.78 5.20
C ALA A 135 -7.59 -1.32 5.68
N ARG A 136 -8.37 -0.98 6.72
CA ARG A 136 -8.33 0.36 7.34
C ARG A 136 -6.95 0.70 7.88
N SER A 137 -6.32 -0.24 8.56
CA SER A 137 -4.94 -0.08 9.01
C SER A 137 -3.99 0.11 7.83
N TRP A 138 -4.05 -0.80 6.85
CA TRP A 138 -3.21 -0.79 5.65
C TRP A 138 -3.24 0.54 4.90
N ALA A 139 -4.40 1.19 4.87
CA ALA A 139 -4.62 2.50 4.24
C ALA A 139 -3.94 3.68 4.95
N THR A 140 -3.38 3.47 6.14
CA THR A 140 -2.74 4.51 6.98
C THR A 140 -1.25 4.27 7.21
N LEU A 141 -0.66 3.21 6.62
CA LEU A 141 0.74 2.82 6.81
C LEU A 141 1.72 3.60 5.90
N HIS A 142 1.71 4.93 6.00
CA HIS A 142 2.54 5.83 5.18
C HIS A 142 4.04 5.50 5.23
N THR A 143 4.57 5.28 6.43
CA THR A 143 5.98 4.95 6.63
C THR A 143 6.36 3.63 5.96
N LEU A 144 5.54 2.59 6.15
CA LEU A 144 5.80 1.28 5.56
C LEU A 144 5.72 1.32 4.04
N ALA A 145 4.70 1.98 3.47
CA ALA A 145 4.55 2.14 2.04
C ALA A 145 5.76 2.85 1.43
N LYS A 146 6.26 3.91 2.07
CA LYS A 146 7.46 4.62 1.64
C LYS A 146 8.71 3.72 1.69
N LEU A 147 8.92 3.01 2.79
CA LEU A 147 10.05 2.08 2.95
C LEU A 147 9.98 0.90 1.98
N SER A 148 8.77 0.52 1.54
CA SER A 148 8.59 -0.59 0.61
C SER A 148 9.28 -0.34 -0.75
N LEU A 149 9.34 0.91 -1.22
CA LEU A 149 9.94 1.27 -2.51
C LEU A 149 11.46 1.00 -2.56
N SER A 150 12.13 1.06 -1.42
CA SER A 150 13.56 0.76 -1.28
C SER A 150 13.85 -0.65 -0.77
N ALA A 151 12.82 -1.40 -0.37
CA ALA A 151 12.96 -2.73 0.19
C ALA A 151 13.45 -3.75 -0.87
N HIS A 152 13.94 -4.88 -0.38
CA HIS A 152 14.35 -6.01 -1.24
C HIS A 152 13.14 -6.54 -2.04
N SER A 153 13.38 -7.06 -3.25
CA SER A 153 12.32 -7.47 -4.20
C SER A 153 11.32 -8.48 -3.62
N ARG A 154 11.80 -9.41 -2.77
CA ARG A 154 10.93 -10.38 -2.08
C ARG A 154 9.97 -9.72 -1.07
N ILE A 155 10.44 -8.67 -0.40
CA ILE A 155 9.61 -7.90 0.54
C ILE A 155 8.57 -7.10 -0.23
N GLN A 156 8.98 -6.43 -1.32
CA GLN A 156 8.07 -5.73 -2.23
C GLN A 156 6.98 -6.66 -2.77
N ALA A 157 7.35 -7.88 -3.18
CA ALA A 157 6.40 -8.89 -3.62
C ALA A 157 5.38 -9.27 -2.53
N CYS A 158 5.82 -9.53 -1.29
CA CYS A 158 4.88 -9.87 -0.23
C CYS A 158 3.92 -8.71 0.11
N LEU A 159 4.44 -7.48 0.20
CA LEU A 159 3.63 -6.27 0.43
C LEU A 159 2.62 -6.02 -0.71
N LEU A 160 3.04 -6.27 -1.96
CA LEU A 160 2.17 -6.25 -3.12
C LEU A 160 1.04 -7.26 -2.95
N ARG A 161 1.37 -8.51 -2.62
CA ARG A 161 0.39 -9.60 -2.47
C ARG A 161 -0.62 -9.30 -1.36
N ILE A 162 -0.17 -8.76 -0.22
CA ILE A 162 -1.06 -8.28 0.86
C ILE A 162 -2.01 -7.20 0.34
N SER A 163 -1.49 -6.18 -0.36
CA SER A 163 -2.31 -5.08 -0.89
C SER A 163 -3.35 -5.58 -1.88
N VAL A 164 -2.97 -6.52 -2.75
CA VAL A 164 -3.85 -7.19 -3.71
C VAL A 164 -4.97 -7.92 -2.98
N MET A 165 -4.66 -8.70 -1.96
CA MET A 165 -5.67 -9.43 -1.18
C MET A 165 -6.68 -8.50 -0.53
N LEU A 166 -6.21 -7.40 0.06
CA LEU A 166 -7.07 -6.42 0.70
C LEU A 166 -7.97 -5.71 -0.32
N LEU A 167 -7.44 -5.31 -1.49
CA LEU A 167 -8.25 -4.69 -2.53
C LEU A 167 -9.28 -5.66 -3.14
N LYS A 168 -8.93 -6.93 -3.35
CA LYS A 168 -9.84 -7.96 -3.87
C LYS A 168 -11.04 -8.22 -2.95
N GLU A 169 -10.85 -8.11 -1.64
CA GLU A 169 -11.96 -8.21 -0.68
C GLU A 169 -13.07 -7.18 -1.00
N SER A 170 -12.68 -6.00 -1.47
CA SER A 170 -13.62 -4.93 -1.81
C SER A 170 -14.45 -5.19 -3.07
N THR A 171 -14.00 -6.09 -3.95
CA THR A 171 -14.77 -6.49 -5.15
C THR A 171 -15.59 -7.74 -4.89
N LEU A 172 -15.10 -8.68 -4.07
CA LEU A 172 -15.74 -9.96 -3.80
C LEU A 172 -17.07 -9.85 -3.02
N TYR A 173 -17.12 -9.00 -1.98
CA TYR A 173 -18.31 -8.86 -1.12
C TYR A 173 -19.24 -7.71 -1.54
N GLY A 174 -18.96 -7.09 -2.69
CA GLY A 174 -19.76 -6.01 -3.27
C GLY A 174 -19.21 -4.60 -3.01
N PRO A 175 -19.73 -3.59 -3.73
CA PRO A 175 -19.14 -2.25 -3.78
C PRO A 175 -19.15 -1.52 -2.43
N ASP A 176 -20.06 -1.88 -1.52
CA ASP A 176 -20.25 -1.25 -0.20
C ASP A 176 -19.36 -1.84 0.89
N THR A 177 -18.57 -2.89 0.58
CA THR A 177 -17.70 -3.57 1.56
C THR A 177 -16.73 -2.58 2.21
N TYR A 178 -16.09 -1.75 1.36
CA TYR A 178 -15.18 -0.68 1.75
C TYR A 178 -15.76 0.66 1.31
N SER A 179 -15.62 1.67 2.16
CA SER A 179 -15.96 3.05 1.78
C SER A 179 -15.07 3.51 0.62
N SER A 180 -15.58 4.40 -0.24
CA SER A 180 -14.81 4.94 -1.37
C SER A 180 -13.48 5.56 -0.91
N ASN A 181 -13.49 6.28 0.23
CA ASN A 181 -12.29 6.85 0.82
C ASN A 181 -11.25 5.78 1.22
N LEU A 182 -11.69 4.62 1.73
CA LEU A 182 -10.78 3.53 2.07
C LEU A 182 -10.10 2.97 0.81
N LYS A 183 -10.87 2.72 -0.26
CA LYS A 183 -10.33 2.26 -1.55
C LYS A 183 -9.30 3.24 -2.10
N VAL A 184 -9.63 4.54 -2.12
CA VAL A 184 -8.75 5.62 -2.58
C VAL A 184 -7.46 5.68 -1.77
N ASN A 185 -7.54 5.61 -0.44
CA ASN A 185 -6.35 5.67 0.41
C ASN A 185 -5.44 4.46 0.20
N ILE A 186 -5.98 3.25 0.07
CA ILE A 186 -5.16 2.08 -0.26
C ILE A 186 -4.50 2.26 -1.62
N LEU A 187 -5.25 2.69 -2.65
CA LEU A 187 -4.72 2.89 -3.99
C LEU A 187 -3.62 3.95 -4.01
N LEU A 188 -3.89 5.16 -3.53
CA LEU A 188 -2.90 6.25 -3.55
C LEU A 188 -1.64 5.91 -2.75
N LEU A 189 -1.78 5.14 -1.67
CA LEU A 189 -0.66 4.78 -0.82
C LEU A 189 0.22 3.68 -1.41
N TRP A 190 -0.38 2.66 -2.03
CA TRP A 190 0.32 1.44 -2.44
C TRP A 190 0.55 1.34 -3.95
N LEU A 191 -0.11 2.15 -4.77
CA LEU A 191 0.08 2.16 -6.21
C LEU A 191 1.51 2.54 -6.66
N PRO A 192 2.26 3.42 -5.96
CA PRO A 192 3.69 3.60 -6.24
C PRO A 192 4.49 2.30 -6.11
N LEU A 193 4.17 1.47 -5.11
CA LEU A 193 4.79 0.15 -4.98
C LEU A 193 4.41 -0.70 -6.18
N PHE A 194 3.13 -0.72 -6.58
CA PHE A 194 2.65 -1.54 -7.69
C PHE A 194 3.42 -1.22 -8.98
N CYS A 195 3.56 0.07 -9.29
CA CYS A 195 4.31 0.53 -10.45
C CYS A 195 5.80 0.18 -10.37
N ASN A 196 6.42 0.22 -9.18
CA ASN A 196 7.87 0.10 -9.04
C ASN A 196 8.37 -1.25 -8.52
N VAL A 197 7.49 -2.26 -8.34
CA VAL A 197 7.91 -3.60 -7.88
C VAL A 197 8.93 -4.16 -8.85
N LYS A 198 10.15 -4.37 -8.35
CA LYS A 198 11.20 -5.07 -9.08
C LYS A 198 10.92 -6.57 -8.99
N ILE A 199 10.18 -7.10 -9.95
CA ILE A 199 9.94 -8.54 -10.03
C ILE A 199 11.27 -9.21 -10.44
N GLY A 200 12.02 -9.66 -9.43
CA GLY A 200 13.24 -10.44 -9.65
C GLY A 200 12.90 -11.80 -10.29
N PHE A 201 13.83 -12.31 -11.11
CA PHE A 201 13.71 -13.61 -11.78
C PHE A 201 13.51 -14.80 -10.82
N ASP A 202 13.83 -14.63 -9.53
CA ASP A 202 13.84 -15.72 -8.55
C ASP A 202 12.49 -15.99 -7.86
N TYR A 203 11.49 -15.11 -8.00
CA TYR A 203 10.17 -15.33 -7.36
C TYR A 203 9.04 -14.56 -8.07
N PRO A 204 8.19 -15.23 -8.86
CA PRO A 204 6.99 -14.60 -9.37
C PRO A 204 6.01 -14.33 -8.21
N CYS A 205 5.85 -13.05 -7.86
CA CYS A 205 4.92 -12.61 -6.82
C CYS A 205 3.45 -13.00 -7.11
N LEU A 206 3.09 -12.96 -8.40
CA LEU A 206 1.78 -13.28 -8.94
C LEU A 206 1.99 -14.03 -10.25
N THR A 207 1.23 -15.11 -10.44
CA THR A 207 1.10 -15.80 -11.72
C THR A 207 0.47 -14.86 -12.77
N PRO A 208 0.70 -15.10 -14.08
CA PRO A 208 0.08 -14.27 -15.13
C PRO A 208 -1.45 -14.17 -15.02
N SER A 209 -2.12 -15.25 -14.63
CA SER A 209 -3.56 -15.25 -14.38
C SER A 209 -3.95 -14.42 -13.16
N GLU A 210 -3.24 -14.55 -12.03
CA GLU A 210 -3.49 -13.72 -10.84
C GLU A 210 -3.29 -12.22 -11.14
N LYS A 211 -2.31 -11.88 -11.99
CA LYS A 211 -2.08 -10.51 -12.46
C LYS A 211 -3.26 -9.99 -13.29
N ALA A 212 -3.74 -10.78 -14.25
CA ALA A 212 -4.88 -10.42 -15.09
C ALA A 212 -6.17 -10.25 -14.25
N ASP A 213 -6.39 -11.14 -13.29
CA ASP A 213 -7.53 -11.05 -12.38
C ASP A 213 -7.46 -9.81 -11.50
N PHE A 214 -6.30 -9.55 -10.89
CA PHE A 214 -6.13 -8.35 -10.09
C PHE A 214 -6.25 -7.08 -10.92
N PHE A 215 -5.75 -7.07 -12.14
CA PHE A 215 -5.89 -5.93 -13.03
C PHE A 215 -7.37 -5.60 -13.27
N ARG A 216 -8.19 -6.60 -13.61
CA ARG A 216 -9.64 -6.44 -13.75
C ARG A 216 -10.30 -5.93 -12.45
N ASP A 217 -9.89 -6.48 -11.30
CA ASP A 217 -10.39 -6.01 -10.00
C ASP A 217 -10.01 -4.53 -9.75
N LEU A 218 -8.78 -4.15 -10.10
CA LEU A 218 -8.26 -2.79 -9.96
C LEU A 218 -9.02 -1.79 -10.84
N GLU A 219 -9.27 -2.14 -12.11
CA GLU A 219 -10.08 -1.33 -13.03
C GLU A 219 -11.49 -1.15 -12.49
N GLN A 220 -12.13 -2.24 -12.04
CA GLN A 220 -13.47 -2.18 -11.45
C GLN A 220 -13.49 -1.27 -10.21
N ILE A 221 -12.47 -1.36 -9.36
CA ILE A 221 -12.34 -0.48 -8.18
C ILE A 221 -12.24 0.97 -8.64
N VAL A 222 -11.33 1.30 -9.57
CA VAL A 222 -11.13 2.67 -10.08
C VAL A 222 -12.42 3.22 -10.68
N LEU A 223 -13.09 2.46 -11.54
CA LEU A 223 -14.36 2.87 -12.17
C LEU A 223 -15.49 3.06 -11.16
N SER A 224 -15.44 2.39 -9.99
CA SER A 224 -16.42 2.58 -8.91
C SER A 224 -16.20 3.86 -8.08
N LEU A 225 -15.08 4.56 -8.26
CA LEU A 225 -14.77 5.79 -7.53
C LEU A 225 -15.49 7.01 -8.12
N SER A 226 -15.57 8.09 -7.33
CA SER A 226 -16.04 9.39 -7.83
C SER A 226 -15.10 9.93 -8.91
N VAL A 227 -15.59 10.80 -9.80
CA VAL A 227 -14.75 11.39 -10.88
C VAL A 227 -13.51 12.10 -10.34
N VAL A 228 -13.64 12.77 -9.19
CA VAL A 228 -12.51 13.46 -8.51
C VAL A 228 -11.51 12.45 -7.95
N ASP A 229 -11.97 11.35 -7.39
CA ASP A 229 -11.08 10.32 -6.86
C ASP A 229 -10.42 9.49 -7.97
N GLN A 230 -11.13 9.25 -9.08
CA GLN A 230 -10.56 8.67 -10.29
C GLN A 230 -9.40 9.52 -10.81
N GLU A 231 -9.61 10.84 -10.93
CA GLU A 231 -8.55 11.79 -11.33
C GLU A 231 -7.31 11.65 -10.44
N ARG A 232 -7.50 11.61 -9.12
CA ARG A 232 -6.39 11.49 -8.15
C ARG A 232 -5.62 10.20 -8.34
N VAL A 233 -6.32 9.06 -8.41
CA VAL A 233 -5.70 7.74 -8.56
C VAL A 233 -5.00 7.61 -9.91
N LEU A 234 -5.65 8.02 -11.00
CA LEU A 234 -5.12 7.91 -12.35
C LEU A 234 -3.93 8.87 -12.59
N THR A 235 -3.95 10.07 -11.99
CA THR A 235 -2.81 10.98 -12.02
C THR A 235 -1.62 10.44 -11.22
N CYS A 236 -1.89 9.83 -10.06
CA CYS A 236 -0.86 9.13 -9.28
C CYS A 236 -0.26 7.99 -10.09
N TRP A 237 -1.11 7.17 -10.71
CA TRP A 237 -0.67 6.09 -11.58
C TRP A 237 0.20 6.57 -12.74
N LEU A 238 -0.26 7.56 -13.50
CA LEU A 238 0.47 8.05 -14.66
C LEU A 238 1.88 8.54 -14.28
N ARG A 239 2.00 9.25 -13.15
CA ARG A 239 3.28 9.73 -12.61
C ARG A 239 4.25 8.58 -12.33
N GLU A 240 3.77 7.58 -11.62
CA GLU A 240 4.58 6.43 -11.20
C GLU A 240 4.90 5.51 -12.38
N TYR A 241 3.95 5.31 -13.29
CA TYR A 241 4.07 4.46 -14.46
C TYR A 241 5.12 5.00 -15.46
N ILE A 242 5.08 6.31 -15.77
CA ILE A 242 6.08 6.94 -16.67
C ILE A 242 7.49 6.86 -16.09
N SER A 243 7.61 6.90 -14.76
CA SER A 243 8.91 6.87 -14.07
C SER A 243 9.44 5.45 -13.86
N SER A 244 8.60 4.43 -14.05
CA SER A 244 8.92 3.04 -13.81
C SER A 244 9.43 2.34 -15.06
N THR A 245 10.25 1.31 -14.86
CA THR A 245 10.64 0.35 -15.90
C THR A 245 9.67 -0.83 -16.01
N SER A 246 8.66 -0.91 -15.13
CA SER A 246 7.63 -1.93 -15.12
C SER A 246 6.43 -1.50 -15.97
N GLU A 247 5.92 -2.41 -16.79
CA GLU A 247 4.68 -2.21 -17.58
C GLU A 247 3.41 -2.52 -16.75
N TRP A 248 3.52 -2.53 -15.41
CA TRP A 248 2.45 -2.98 -14.53
C TRP A 248 2.26 -2.04 -13.33
N PRO A 249 1.00 -1.74 -12.94
CA PRO A 249 -0.26 -2.06 -13.61
C PRO A 249 -0.52 -1.11 -14.80
N ASN A 250 -1.14 -1.56 -15.89
CA ASN A 250 -1.43 -0.72 -17.06
C ASN A 250 -2.85 -0.13 -17.02
N LEU A 251 -3.07 0.98 -16.34
CA LEU A 251 -4.38 1.65 -16.26
C LEU A 251 -4.65 2.63 -17.40
N GLN A 252 -4.00 2.46 -18.56
CA GLN A 252 -4.13 3.39 -19.69
C GLN A 252 -5.58 3.52 -20.17
N GLU A 253 -6.30 2.41 -20.33
CA GLU A 253 -7.69 2.44 -20.77
C GLU A 253 -8.60 3.18 -19.78
N CYS A 254 -8.42 2.95 -18.47
CA CYS A 254 -9.11 3.71 -17.42
C CYS A 254 -8.80 5.21 -17.52
N PHE A 255 -7.54 5.58 -17.75
CA PHE A 255 -7.12 6.97 -17.91
C PHE A 255 -7.75 7.63 -19.13
N GLU A 256 -7.72 6.97 -20.30
CA GLU A 256 -8.32 7.48 -21.53
C GLU A 256 -9.83 7.67 -21.37
N ASN A 257 -10.53 6.68 -20.82
CA ASN A 257 -11.97 6.74 -20.57
C ASN A 257 -12.34 7.89 -19.62
N TRP A 258 -11.61 8.06 -18.52
CA TRP A 258 -11.79 9.19 -17.62
C TRP A 258 -11.49 10.52 -18.32
N TYR A 259 -10.38 10.61 -19.05
CA TYR A 259 -9.94 11.83 -19.74
C TYR A 259 -10.97 12.28 -20.77
N PHE A 260 -11.48 11.38 -21.62
CA PHE A 260 -12.51 11.69 -22.60
C PHE A 260 -13.86 12.03 -21.96
N SER A 261 -14.20 11.39 -20.84
CA SER A 261 -15.41 11.70 -20.08
C SER A 261 -15.33 13.08 -19.42
N ALA A 262 -14.16 13.46 -18.90
CA ALA A 262 -13.90 14.78 -18.33
C ALA A 262 -13.82 15.87 -19.42
N LYS A 263 -13.39 15.52 -20.63
CA LYS A 263 -13.31 16.44 -21.78
C LYS A 263 -14.64 16.70 -22.46
N LYS A 264 -15.69 15.90 -22.23
CA LYS A 264 -17.05 16.23 -22.69
C LYS A 264 -17.54 17.40 -21.85
N PRO A 265 -17.51 18.64 -22.37
CA PRO A 265 -17.96 19.77 -21.61
C PRO A 265 -19.49 19.75 -21.62
N SER A 266 -20.05 20.38 -20.61
CA SER A 266 -21.33 21.05 -20.53
C SER A 266 -21.64 22.02 -21.71
N ASP A 267 -21.33 21.64 -22.95
CA ASP A 267 -21.61 22.39 -24.19
C ASP A 267 -22.96 22.04 -24.82
N MET A 268 -23.75 21.18 -24.16
CA MET A 268 -25.15 20.90 -24.51
C MET A 268 -26.16 21.61 -23.57
N ALA A 269 -25.69 22.55 -22.75
CA ALA A 269 -26.54 23.41 -21.91
C ALA A 269 -26.65 24.86 -22.44
N ALA A 270 -26.10 25.15 -23.63
CA ALA A 270 -26.10 26.48 -24.23
C ALA A 270 -26.35 26.48 -25.76
N LEU A 271 -27.15 25.54 -26.26
CA LEU A 271 -27.74 25.61 -27.61
C LEU A 271 -29.25 25.35 -27.53
#